data_AF-A0A4Y2CTI3-F1
#
_entry.id   AF-A0A4Y2CTI3-F1
#
_cell.length_a   1.000
_cell.length_b   1.000
_cell.length_c   1.000
_cell.angle_alpha   90.00
_cell.angle_beta   90.00
_cell.angle_gamma   90.00
#
_symmetry.space_group_name_H-M   'P 1'
#
loop_
_entity.id
_entity.type
_entity.pdbx_description
1 polymer ?
#
loop_
_entity_poly.entity_id
_entity_poly.type
_entity_poly.pdbx_seq_one_letter_code
_entity_poly.pdbx_strand_id
1 'polypeptide(L)'
;MNNELTGRLVWRLYEGVCPVLCSGHGRYIHGSCRCEPGWKGAECNVATTDCELADCNGRGKCADGVCVCNVGFKGDFCEQDRSCSAFSASDTETKKKENRTVE
;
A
#
# COMPACT_ATOMS: atom_id res chain seq x y z
N MET A 1 -17.03 -58.06 26.96
CA MET A 1 -16.31 -57.85 25.68
C MET A 1 -16.85 -56.57 25.08
N ASN A 2 -15.92 -55.68 24.74
CA ASN A 2 -15.95 -54.58 23.76
C ASN A 2 -17.13 -53.59 23.73
N ASN A 3 -16.93 -52.28 23.61
CA ASN A 3 -15.76 -51.41 23.76
C ASN A 3 -16.32 -49.98 23.76
N GLU A 4 -15.61 -49.08 24.41
CA GLU A 4 -15.95 -47.72 24.79
C GLU A 4 -16.50 -46.85 23.65
N LEU A 5 -17.68 -46.25 23.89
CA LEU A 5 -18.32 -45.22 23.05
C LEU A 5 -17.70 -43.83 23.31
N THR A 6 -16.38 -43.67 23.22
CA THR A 6 -15.72 -42.36 23.30
C THR A 6 -14.49 -42.30 22.39
N GLY A 7 -14.69 -41.97 21.12
CA GLY A 7 -13.56 -41.79 20.19
C GLY A 7 -13.93 -41.36 18.78
N ARG A 8 -15.06 -40.68 18.59
CA ARG A 8 -15.49 -40.17 17.27
C ARG A 8 -15.15 -38.69 17.03
N LEU A 9 -14.02 -38.26 17.56
CA LEU A 9 -13.37 -36.96 17.36
C LEU A 9 -11.89 -37.32 17.61
N VAL A 10 -10.99 -37.49 16.66
CA VAL A 10 -10.26 -36.45 15.92
C VAL A 10 -9.43 -37.13 14.81
N TRP A 11 -10.05 -37.61 13.72
CA TRP A 11 -9.31 -38.06 12.52
C TRP A 11 -9.79 -37.36 11.24
N ARG A 12 -10.33 -36.14 11.38
CA ARG A 12 -10.73 -35.24 10.28
C ARG A 12 -9.96 -33.90 10.28
N LEU A 13 -8.77 -33.84 10.88
CA LEU A 13 -8.02 -32.58 11.01
C LEU A 13 -6.75 -32.52 10.15
N TYR A 14 -6.74 -33.19 8.99
CA TYR A 14 -5.66 -32.98 8.02
C TYR A 14 -6.16 -33.06 6.58
N GLU A 15 -7.24 -32.32 6.29
CA GLU A 15 -7.35 -31.73 4.96
C GLU A 15 -6.43 -30.52 4.97
N GLY A 16 -5.23 -30.66 4.40
CA GLY A 16 -4.27 -29.57 4.33
C GLY A 16 -4.86 -28.39 3.56
N VAL A 17 -5.42 -27.41 4.29
CA VAL A 17 -5.81 -26.13 3.72
C VAL A 17 -4.50 -25.43 3.36
N CYS A 18 -4.13 -25.48 2.08
CA CYS A 18 -3.08 -24.61 1.58
C CYS A 18 -3.64 -23.18 1.60
N PRO A 19 -3.09 -22.26 2.42
CA PRO A 19 -3.53 -20.87 2.39
C PRO A 19 -3.34 -20.33 0.97
N VAL A 20 -4.32 -19.57 0.50
CA VAL A 20 -4.19 -18.85 -0.77
C VAL A 20 -3.18 -17.72 -0.53
N LEU A 21 -1.96 -17.90 -1.03
CA LEU A 21 -0.90 -16.89 -0.97
C LEU A 21 -1.02 -15.94 -2.17
N CYS A 22 -0.60 -14.69 -1.99
CA CYS A 22 -0.60 -13.69 -3.07
C CYS A 22 -1.97 -13.54 -3.73
N SER A 23 -3.04 -13.72 -2.95
CA SER A 23 -4.44 -13.68 -3.40
C SER A 23 -4.76 -14.60 -4.59
N GLY A 24 -3.91 -15.59 -4.87
CA GLY A 24 -4.05 -16.46 -6.05
C GLY A 24 -3.63 -15.83 -7.38
N HIS A 25 -3.03 -14.63 -7.35
CA HIS A 25 -2.62 -13.86 -8.53
C HIS A 25 -1.11 -13.65 -8.60
N GLY A 26 -0.36 -14.61 -8.04
CA GLY A 26 1.09 -14.50 -7.97
C GLY A 26 1.75 -15.72 -7.37
N ARG A 27 3.07 -15.69 -7.38
CA ARG A 27 3.94 -16.71 -6.79
C ARG A 27 4.66 -16.12 -5.59
N TYR A 28 4.57 -16.77 -4.43
CA TYR A 28 5.34 -16.39 -3.27
C TYR A 28 6.79 -16.87 -3.40
N ILE A 29 7.74 -15.93 -3.49
CA ILE A 29 9.15 -16.22 -3.74
C ILE A 29 10.01 -15.32 -2.84
N HIS A 30 10.92 -15.92 -2.07
CA HIS A 30 11.88 -15.23 -1.20
C HIS A 30 11.25 -14.21 -0.23
N GLY A 31 10.10 -14.53 0.36
CA GLY A 31 9.45 -13.66 1.34
C GLY A 31 8.51 -12.58 0.76
N SER A 32 8.27 -12.59 -0.55
CA SER A 32 7.42 -11.60 -1.22
C SER A 32 6.59 -12.22 -2.35
N CYS A 33 5.48 -11.58 -2.70
CA CYS A 33 4.67 -11.99 -3.84
C CYS A 33 5.21 -11.42 -5.15
N ARG A 34 5.46 -12.31 -6.11
CA ARG A 34 5.66 -11.95 -7.51
C ARG A 34 4.34 -12.05 -8.25
N CYS A 35 3.73 -10.90 -8.55
CA CYS A 35 2.43 -10.87 -9.20
C CYS A 35 2.46 -11.31 -10.66
N GLU A 36 1.38 -11.94 -11.09
CA GLU A 36 1.10 -12.22 -12.49
C GLU A 36 0.77 -10.92 -13.25
N PRO A 37 0.94 -10.89 -14.59
CA PRO A 37 0.56 -9.75 -15.40
C PRO A 37 -0.89 -9.34 -15.14
N GLY A 38 -1.11 -8.04 -14.96
CA GLY A 38 -2.43 -7.50 -14.64
C GLY A 38 -2.69 -7.30 -13.15
N TRP A 39 -1.82 -7.78 -12.25
CA TRP A 39 -1.95 -7.64 -10.80
C TRP A 39 -0.76 -6.92 -10.14
N LYS A 40 -1.05 -6.22 -9.05
CA LYS A 40 -0.09 -5.45 -8.23
C LYS A 40 -0.49 -5.46 -6.75
N GLY A 41 0.29 -4.77 -5.93
CA GLY A 41 0.15 -4.76 -4.47
C GLY A 41 0.98 -5.85 -3.80
N ALA A 42 1.21 -5.70 -2.49
CA ALA A 42 2.07 -6.60 -1.71
C ALA A 42 1.57 -8.06 -1.73
N GLU A 43 0.26 -8.26 -1.85
CA GLU A 43 -0.40 -9.56 -1.89
C GLU A 43 -1.05 -9.85 -3.25
N CYS A 44 -0.66 -9.13 -4.32
CA CYS A 44 -1.24 -9.24 -5.66
C CYS A 44 -2.78 -9.16 -5.67
N ASN A 45 -3.33 -8.37 -4.76
CA ASN A 45 -4.77 -8.24 -4.51
C ASN A 45 -5.39 -7.04 -5.24
N VAL A 46 -4.59 -6.27 -5.98
CA VAL A 46 -5.04 -5.07 -6.69
C VAL A 46 -4.82 -5.28 -8.18
N ALA A 47 -5.87 -5.14 -8.98
CA ALA A 47 -5.71 -5.15 -10.43
C ALA A 47 -4.89 -3.92 -10.85
N THR A 48 -4.04 -4.06 -11.87
CA THR A 48 -3.22 -2.95 -12.38
C THR A 48 -4.07 -1.79 -12.89
N THR A 49 -5.29 -2.06 -13.36
CA THR A 49 -6.32 -1.10 -13.79
C THR A 49 -7.04 -0.41 -12.64
N ASP A 50 -6.83 -0.88 -11.42
CA ASP A 50 -7.44 -0.31 -10.21
C ASP A 50 -6.39 0.48 -9.43
N CYS A 51 -6.85 1.51 -8.73
CA CYS A 51 -5.99 2.28 -7.83
C CYS A 51 -5.97 1.59 -6.47
N GLU A 52 -4.82 1.63 -5.80
CA GLU A 52 -4.71 1.10 -4.43
C GLU A 52 -5.61 1.89 -3.45
N LEU A 53 -5.85 3.17 -3.76
CA LEU A 53 -6.84 4.03 -3.12
C LEU A 53 -7.95 4.36 -4.11
N ALA A 54 -9.13 3.79 -3.91
CA ALA A 54 -10.26 3.90 -4.85
C ALA A 54 -10.69 5.35 -5.13
N ASP A 55 -10.57 6.24 -4.14
CA ASP A 55 -10.99 7.64 -4.21
C ASP A 55 -9.82 8.63 -4.28
N CYS A 56 -8.58 8.14 -4.40
CA CYS A 56 -7.38 8.98 -4.47
C CYS A 56 -7.34 10.03 -3.35
N ASN A 57 -7.43 9.57 -2.09
CA ASN A 57 -7.53 10.40 -0.88
C ASN A 57 -8.76 11.34 -0.86
N GLY A 58 -9.87 10.93 -1.50
CA GLY A 58 -11.06 11.75 -1.70
C GLY A 58 -10.82 13.01 -2.55
N ARG A 59 -9.66 13.11 -3.20
CA ARG A 59 -9.15 14.29 -3.90
C ARG A 59 -8.92 14.02 -5.38
N GLY A 60 -9.45 12.91 -5.90
CA GLY A 60 -9.37 12.58 -7.31
C GLY A 60 -10.34 11.47 -7.68
N LYS A 61 -10.13 10.92 -8.87
CA LYS A 61 -10.82 9.73 -9.36
C LYS A 61 -9.80 8.74 -9.88
N CYS A 62 -10.02 7.46 -9.64
CA CYS A 62 -9.23 6.43 -10.28
C CYS A 62 -9.61 6.26 -11.75
N ALA A 63 -8.62 6.24 -12.64
CA ALA A 63 -8.77 5.88 -14.04
C ALA A 63 -7.59 5.03 -14.50
N ASP A 64 -7.86 3.80 -14.96
CA ASP A 64 -6.86 2.84 -15.46
C ASP A 64 -5.64 2.66 -14.54
N GLY A 65 -5.90 2.57 -13.24
CA GLY A 65 -4.90 2.32 -12.21
C GLY A 65 -4.12 3.56 -11.76
N VAL A 66 -4.48 4.73 -12.29
CA VAL A 66 -3.84 6.01 -12.01
C VAL A 66 -4.84 6.98 -11.40
N CYS A 67 -4.42 7.69 -10.36
CA CYS A 67 -5.22 8.73 -9.74
C CYS A 67 -5.20 10.03 -10.55
N VAL A 68 -6.37 10.42 -11.05
CA VAL A 68 -6.58 11.72 -11.69
C VAL A 68 -7.03 12.71 -10.62
N CYS A 69 -6.11 13.57 -10.19
CA CYS A 69 -6.36 14.52 -9.11
C CYS A 69 -7.25 15.69 -9.51
N ASN A 70 -8.10 16.10 -8.57
CA ASN A 70 -8.88 17.33 -8.66
C ASN A 70 -7.95 18.55 -8.73
N VAL A 71 -8.49 19.67 -9.22
CA VAL A 71 -7.76 20.93 -9.27
C VAL A 71 -7.28 21.31 -7.87
N GLY A 72 -5.99 21.65 -7.76
CA GLY A 72 -5.38 21.96 -6.47
C GLY A 72 -4.68 20.79 -5.78
N PHE A 73 -4.68 19.57 -6.33
CA PHE A 73 -4.00 18.41 -5.73
C PHE A 73 -3.02 17.71 -6.69
N LYS A 74 -2.00 17.05 -6.12
CA LYS A 74 -0.95 16.29 -6.84
C LYS A 74 -0.45 15.12 -5.97
N GLY A 75 0.47 14.33 -6.52
CA GLY A 75 0.97 13.10 -5.91
C GLY A 75 0.31 11.87 -6.53
N ASP A 76 0.92 10.69 -6.33
CA ASP A 76 0.45 9.43 -6.93
C ASP A 76 -0.93 9.03 -6.44
N PHE A 77 -1.34 9.56 -5.27
CA PHE A 77 -2.64 9.34 -4.67
C PHE A 77 -3.38 10.65 -4.35
N CYS A 78 -2.98 11.78 -4.94
CA CYS A 78 -3.57 13.11 -4.70
C CYS A 78 -3.47 13.60 -3.24
N GLU A 79 -2.47 13.13 -2.52
CA GLU A 79 -2.23 13.44 -1.11
C GLU A 79 -1.65 14.84 -0.89
N GLN A 80 -1.03 15.43 -1.90
CA GLN A 80 -0.34 16.73 -1.80
C GLN A 80 -1.19 17.86 -2.38
N ASP A 81 -1.18 19.01 -1.72
CA ASP A 81 -1.80 20.23 -2.23
C ASP A 81 -0.87 20.91 -3.28
N ARG A 82 -1.46 21.52 -4.31
CA ARG A 82 -0.76 22.31 -5.34
C ARG A 82 -0.61 23.77 -4.93
N SER A 83 -1.08 24.17 -3.75
CA SER A 83 -0.76 25.47 -3.19
C SER A 83 0.74 25.67 -3.28
N CYS A 84 1.09 26.89 -3.70
CA CYS A 84 2.44 27.36 -3.64
C CYS A 84 2.87 27.20 -2.18
N SER A 85 3.67 26.17 -1.90
CA SER A 85 4.35 26.00 -0.62
C SER A 85 5.43 27.06 -0.56
N ALA A 86 5.02 28.33 -0.49
CA ALA A 86 5.79 29.44 0.03
C ALA A 86 5.99 29.29 1.56
N PHE A 87 6.09 28.04 2.03
CA PHE A 87 6.49 27.64 3.37
C PHE A 87 6.79 26.12 3.44
N SER A 88 7.35 25.51 2.38
CA SER A 88 8.25 24.39 2.64
C SER A 88 9.54 25.03 3.12
N ALA A 89 9.63 25.21 4.44
CA ALA A 89 10.88 25.41 5.14
C ALA A 89 11.94 24.44 4.60
N SER A 90 12.67 24.89 3.59
CA SER A 90 14.11 24.77 3.60
C SER A 90 14.63 25.75 4.66
N ASP A 91 14.25 25.51 5.91
CA ASP A 91 14.95 26.07 7.05
C ASP A 91 16.27 25.31 7.15
N THR A 92 17.19 25.56 6.23
CA THR A 92 18.60 25.64 6.62
C THR A 92 18.87 27.06 7.08
N GLU A 93 18.15 27.52 8.11
CA GLU A 93 18.52 28.75 8.80
C GLU A 93 19.61 28.43 9.82
N THR A 94 20.85 28.37 9.36
CA THR A 94 22.00 28.74 10.19
C THR A 94 23.10 29.29 9.30
N LYS A 95 23.08 30.60 9.05
CA LYS A 95 24.14 31.52 9.48
C LYS A 95 23.68 32.96 9.24
N LYS A 96 23.09 33.52 10.30
CA LYS A 96 23.17 34.93 10.63
C LYS A 96 24.63 35.42 10.47
N LYS A 97 24.93 36.17 9.41
CA LYS A 97 26.11 37.05 9.38
C LYS A 97 25.61 38.46 9.66
N GLU A 98 25.46 38.76 10.94
CA GLU A 98 25.41 40.13 11.42
C GLU A 98 26.82 40.70 11.23
N ASN A 99 27.05 41.38 10.10
CA ASN A 99 28.31 42.05 9.83
C ASN A 99 28.27 43.42 10.51
N ARG A 100 28.57 43.44 11.81
CA ARG A 100 28.80 44.67 12.56
C ARG A 100 30.24 45.11 12.27
N THR A 101 30.41 46.01 11.31
CA THR A 101 31.63 46.80 11.14
C THR A 101 31.89 47.58 12.43
N VAL A 102 33.04 47.34 13.05
CA VAL A 102 33.58 48.17 14.12
C VAL A 102 34.46 49.21 13.44
N GLU A 103 34.05 50.48 13.52
CA GLU A 103 34.92 51.64 13.27
C GLU A 103 35.77 51.93 14.51
#